data_AF-A0A927BXW7-F1
#
_entry.id   AF-A0A927BXW7-F1
#
_cell.length_a   1.000
_cell.length_b   1.000
_cell.length_c   1.000
_cell.angle_alpha   90.00
_cell.angle_beta   90.00
_cell.angle_gamma   90.00
#
_symmetry.space_group_name_H-M   'P 1'
#
loop_
_entity.id
_entity.type
_entity.pdbx_description
1 polymer ?
#
loop_
_entity_poly.entity_id
_entity_poly.type
_entity_poly.pdbx_seq_one_letter_code
_entity_poly.pdbx_strand_id
1 'polypeptide(L)'
;MTDNGLLAYIEHGGQGGIGIARTADLLRRYAYVEQSCVRALAGWFVAHPDWEVKLRLGHYLYGHAEFVHALRERLGDMRGGNRHAALEPELKRLGEALAHAPGGDAFVAGMKLLTELLTSMYREHIAAADPAANAPELRLLRRRLPELEEQLEELGRLGRSRSRRPGDAAQARSEAEDAARGDGSQAQSEAVDTARGEGLLARSGSTGQAPESALGTGVELAKPEQGGAEAAQWCAYLDGICEAAGGIGGLQVRRSQTESPKGAARSADSGPEGTPLATAQSATSQSAVTRPANARLEWPLPMQFDERLQHADLGTYESKMNLPLRERAIGEFEVYFNEFYAAALLATVIYDSWEMNMPRAYDLEIAHHFWDEVRHAEFGAIRLRELGVEPSRINMSLFEQARTMPIVHRLCYLALGLEVFFMPRKSERARYYEQQGDGRSQLFSDVDWSEEINHVNYGKRWVNHMLEDDARTVQDIQEEVQVYLKKASAAGTDQTLQTGQHAQTEDSGGRLAPW
;
A
#
# COMPACT_ATOMS: atom_id res chain seq x y z
N MET A 1 -41.97 15.83 -20.13
CA MET A 1 -40.94 14.78 -20.10
C MET A 1 -41.51 13.62 -20.87
N THR A 2 -41.09 13.45 -22.13
CA THR A 2 -41.70 12.53 -23.07
C THR A 2 -41.33 11.07 -22.74
N ASP A 3 -42.36 10.23 -22.72
CA ASP A 3 -42.40 8.77 -22.48
C ASP A 3 -41.33 7.94 -23.23
N ASN A 4 -40.72 8.50 -24.27
CA ASN A 4 -39.76 7.82 -25.14
C ASN A 4 -38.47 7.38 -24.42
N GLY A 5 -38.03 8.08 -23.37
CA GLY A 5 -36.80 7.70 -22.67
C GLY A 5 -36.94 6.45 -21.79
N LEU A 6 -38.10 6.29 -21.14
CA LEU A 6 -38.44 5.14 -20.30
C LEU A 6 -38.80 3.91 -21.15
N LEU A 7 -39.54 4.10 -22.23
CA LEU A 7 -39.84 3.03 -23.19
C LEU A 7 -38.58 2.51 -23.87
N ALA A 8 -37.68 3.39 -24.31
CA ALA A 8 -36.38 2.99 -24.87
C ALA A 8 -35.52 2.18 -23.88
N TYR A 9 -35.56 2.52 -22.58
CA TYR A 9 -34.87 1.72 -21.54
C TYR A 9 -35.42 0.29 -21.43
N ILE A 10 -36.73 0.11 -21.55
CA ILE A 10 -37.39 -1.21 -21.50
C ILE A 10 -37.20 -1.98 -22.83
N GLU A 11 -37.26 -1.28 -23.96
CA GLU A 11 -37.22 -1.89 -25.31
C GLU A 11 -35.81 -2.24 -25.79
N HIS A 12 -34.76 -1.57 -25.30
CA HIS A 12 -33.36 -1.87 -25.64
C HIS A 12 -32.64 -2.76 -24.61
N GLY A 13 -33.29 -3.11 -23.49
CA GLY A 13 -32.69 -3.84 -22.37
C GLY A 13 -32.58 -5.37 -22.55
N GLY A 14 -32.22 -5.87 -23.74
CA GLY A 14 -32.25 -7.33 -23.95
C GLY A 14 -31.55 -7.90 -25.19
N GLN A 15 -30.47 -7.30 -25.68
CA GLN A 15 -29.74 -7.84 -26.85
C GLN A 15 -28.35 -8.42 -26.51
N GLY A 16 -27.97 -8.52 -25.23
CA GLY A 16 -26.67 -9.02 -24.79
C GLY A 16 -26.69 -9.46 -23.33
N GLY A 17 -25.52 -9.60 -22.72
CA GLY A 17 -25.39 -9.90 -21.29
C GLY A 17 -24.41 -11.01 -20.95
N ILE A 18 -23.92 -10.97 -19.73
CA ILE A 18 -22.96 -11.94 -19.21
C ILE A 18 -23.73 -12.93 -18.32
N GLY A 19 -23.71 -14.20 -18.71
CA GLY A 19 -24.39 -15.25 -17.96
C GLY A 19 -23.76 -15.49 -16.59
N ILE A 20 -24.58 -15.88 -15.60
CA ILE A 20 -24.21 -15.98 -14.18
C ILE A 20 -22.91 -16.77 -13.91
N ALA A 21 -22.67 -17.87 -14.64
CA ALA A 21 -21.47 -18.68 -14.47
C ALA A 21 -20.21 -17.93 -14.89
N ARG A 22 -20.29 -17.16 -15.99
CA ARG A 22 -19.20 -16.31 -16.46
C ARG A 22 -19.01 -15.11 -15.53
N THR A 23 -20.10 -14.52 -15.04
CA THR A 23 -20.00 -13.44 -14.06
C THR A 23 -19.30 -13.90 -12.79
N ALA A 24 -19.67 -15.06 -12.23
CA ALA A 24 -19.04 -15.60 -11.02
C ALA A 24 -17.55 -15.91 -11.24
N ASP A 25 -17.19 -16.40 -12.42
CA ASP A 25 -15.80 -16.57 -12.83
C ASP A 25 -15.03 -15.24 -12.88
N LEU A 26 -15.57 -14.23 -13.59
CA LEU A 26 -14.97 -12.90 -13.68
C LEU A 26 -14.79 -12.25 -12.30
N LEU A 27 -15.81 -12.25 -11.44
CA LEU A 27 -15.70 -11.64 -10.10
C LEU A 27 -14.65 -12.34 -9.24
N ARG A 28 -14.48 -13.66 -9.38
CA ARG A 28 -13.42 -14.41 -8.69
C ARG A 28 -12.03 -13.98 -9.16
N ARG A 29 -11.85 -13.84 -10.48
CA ARG A 29 -10.59 -13.36 -11.06
C ARG A 29 -10.30 -11.93 -10.64
N TYR A 30 -11.29 -11.05 -10.68
CA TYR A 30 -11.17 -9.66 -10.25
C TYR A 30 -10.77 -9.58 -8.78
N ALA A 31 -11.45 -10.33 -7.91
CA ALA A 31 -11.14 -10.33 -6.48
C ALA A 31 -9.72 -10.85 -6.22
N TYR A 32 -9.25 -11.84 -6.98
CA TYR A 32 -7.89 -12.35 -6.85
C TYR A 32 -6.83 -11.31 -7.25
N VAL A 33 -7.03 -10.64 -8.40
CA VAL A 33 -6.07 -9.64 -8.91
C VAL A 33 -6.05 -8.41 -8.01
N GLU A 34 -7.22 -7.91 -7.62
CA GLU A 34 -7.34 -6.78 -6.69
C GLU A 34 -6.70 -7.11 -5.33
N GLN A 35 -6.88 -8.33 -4.80
CA GLN A 35 -6.24 -8.75 -3.55
C GLN A 35 -4.72 -8.94 -3.72
N SER A 36 -4.26 -9.35 -4.90
CA SER A 36 -2.83 -9.40 -5.22
C SER A 36 -2.23 -7.98 -5.23
N CYS A 37 -2.97 -6.97 -5.69
CA CYS A 37 -2.58 -5.56 -5.57
C CYS A 37 -2.47 -5.13 -4.10
N VAL A 38 -3.44 -5.47 -3.24
CA VAL A 38 -3.40 -5.19 -1.80
C VAL A 38 -2.11 -5.73 -1.17
N ARG A 39 -1.79 -7.01 -1.40
CA ARG A 39 -0.58 -7.64 -0.86
C ARG A 39 0.69 -6.95 -1.38
N ALA A 40 0.77 -6.69 -2.68
CA ALA A 40 1.94 -6.05 -3.26
C ALA A 40 2.14 -4.62 -2.70
N LEU A 41 1.05 -3.84 -2.59
CA LEU A 41 1.08 -2.51 -1.99
C LEU A 41 1.54 -2.53 -0.54
N ALA A 42 1.12 -3.52 0.25
CA ALA A 42 1.56 -3.67 1.64
C ALA A 42 3.08 -3.91 1.73
N GLY A 43 3.62 -4.82 0.93
CA GLY A 43 5.06 -5.10 0.90
C GLY A 43 5.88 -3.88 0.46
N TRP A 44 5.44 -3.22 -0.61
CA TRP A 44 6.13 -2.05 -1.16
C TRP A 44 5.93 -0.77 -0.36
N PHE A 45 4.88 -0.67 0.45
CA PHE A 45 4.75 0.39 1.45
C PHE A 45 5.93 0.39 2.42
N VAL A 46 6.36 -0.78 2.89
CA VAL A 46 7.55 -0.92 3.76
C VAL A 46 8.84 -0.65 2.98
N ALA A 47 8.93 -1.16 1.75
CA ALA A 47 10.15 -1.15 0.94
C ALA A 47 10.48 0.18 0.24
N HIS A 48 9.49 0.99 -0.10
CA HIS A 48 9.71 2.20 -0.90
C HIS A 48 10.33 3.31 -0.04
N PRO A 49 11.40 4.01 -0.47
CA PRO A 49 12.05 5.02 0.38
C PRO A 49 11.28 6.35 0.47
N ASP A 50 10.59 6.76 -0.59
CA ASP A 50 9.90 8.06 -0.62
C ASP A 50 8.61 8.02 0.21
N TRP A 51 8.51 8.80 1.28
CA TRP A 51 7.34 8.80 2.17
C TRP A 51 6.08 9.35 1.50
N GLU A 52 6.20 10.31 0.57
CA GLU A 52 5.05 10.81 -0.20
C GLU A 52 4.45 9.71 -1.07
N VAL A 53 5.30 8.83 -1.62
CA VAL A 53 4.83 7.67 -2.38
C VAL A 53 4.12 6.70 -1.44
N LYS A 54 4.66 6.44 -0.25
CA LYS A 54 4.00 5.57 0.75
C LYS A 54 2.59 6.04 1.08
N LEU A 55 2.36 7.35 1.22
CA LEU A 55 1.00 7.89 1.42
C LEU A 55 0.06 7.47 0.28
N ARG A 56 0.48 7.66 -0.99
CA ARG A 56 -0.35 7.25 -2.14
C ARG A 56 -0.54 5.74 -2.21
N LEU A 57 0.49 4.94 -1.93
CA LEU A 57 0.36 3.48 -1.87
C LEU A 57 -0.69 3.06 -0.83
N GLY A 58 -0.77 3.77 0.30
CA GLY A 58 -1.75 3.48 1.33
C GLY A 58 -3.19 3.71 0.88
N HIS A 59 -3.45 4.82 0.19
CA HIS A 59 -4.77 5.10 -0.42
C HIS A 59 -5.15 4.05 -1.48
N TYR A 60 -4.22 3.66 -2.35
CA TYR A 60 -4.50 2.61 -3.34
C TYR A 60 -4.83 1.28 -2.66
N LEU A 61 -4.07 0.90 -1.62
CA LEU A 61 -4.25 -0.36 -0.90
C LEU A 61 -5.66 -0.44 -0.35
N TYR A 62 -6.12 0.60 0.33
CA TYR A 62 -7.46 0.64 0.91
C TYR A 62 -8.56 0.51 -0.15
N GLY A 63 -8.48 1.30 -1.24
CA GLY A 63 -9.47 1.22 -2.32
C GLY A 63 -9.52 -0.17 -2.99
N HIS A 64 -8.36 -0.83 -3.17
CA HIS A 64 -8.32 -2.22 -3.62
C HIS A 64 -8.99 -3.17 -2.60
N ALA A 65 -8.72 -3.00 -1.29
CA ALA A 65 -9.31 -3.83 -0.23
C ALA A 65 -10.84 -3.68 -0.12
N GLU A 66 -11.37 -2.46 -0.20
CA GLU A 66 -12.80 -2.19 -0.27
C GLU A 66 -13.45 -2.90 -1.46
N PHE A 67 -12.79 -2.84 -2.63
CA PHE A 67 -13.34 -3.47 -3.83
C PHE A 67 -13.26 -5.00 -3.77
N VAL A 68 -12.18 -5.58 -3.24
CA VAL A 68 -12.09 -7.02 -2.95
C VAL A 68 -13.23 -7.47 -2.06
N HIS A 69 -13.54 -6.72 -1.00
CA HIS A 69 -14.64 -7.02 -0.10
C HIS A 69 -15.98 -7.01 -0.86
N ALA A 70 -16.26 -5.95 -1.63
CA ALA A 70 -17.49 -5.83 -2.40
C ALA A 70 -17.66 -6.93 -3.46
N LEU A 71 -16.57 -7.30 -4.16
CA LEU A 71 -16.57 -8.39 -5.13
C LEU A 71 -16.86 -9.74 -4.46
N ARG A 72 -16.28 -9.99 -3.28
CA ARG A 72 -16.45 -11.25 -2.53
C ARG A 72 -17.82 -11.38 -1.88
N GLU A 73 -18.42 -10.29 -1.43
CA GLU A 73 -19.83 -10.27 -0.99
C GLU A 73 -20.73 -10.64 -2.18
N ARG A 74 -20.56 -9.93 -3.30
CA ARG A 74 -21.36 -10.20 -4.48
C ARG A 74 -21.19 -11.63 -5.00
N LEU A 75 -19.95 -12.12 -5.03
CA LEU A 75 -19.67 -13.50 -5.42
C LEU A 75 -20.40 -14.49 -4.49
N GLY A 76 -20.45 -14.20 -3.19
CA GLY A 76 -21.16 -15.02 -2.19
C GLY A 76 -22.67 -15.14 -2.43
N ASP A 77 -23.30 -14.12 -3.03
CA ASP A 77 -24.74 -14.12 -3.35
C ASP A 77 -25.08 -14.96 -4.60
N MET A 78 -24.08 -15.37 -5.38
CA MET A 78 -24.28 -15.96 -6.69
C MET A 78 -24.27 -17.49 -6.68
N ARG A 79 -25.08 -18.09 -7.55
CA ARG A 79 -24.98 -19.52 -7.87
C ARG A 79 -23.60 -19.80 -8.49
N GLY A 80 -22.81 -20.68 -7.86
CA GLY A 80 -21.42 -20.94 -8.27
C GLY A 80 -20.40 -19.97 -7.65
N GLY A 81 -20.82 -19.19 -6.67
CA GLY A 81 -20.06 -18.19 -5.91
C GLY A 81 -18.95 -18.71 -4.99
N ASN A 82 -18.44 -19.92 -5.22
CA ASN A 82 -17.34 -20.42 -4.40
C ASN A 82 -16.09 -19.57 -4.63
N ARG A 83 -15.71 -18.77 -3.62
CA ARG A 83 -14.53 -17.91 -3.64
C ARG A 83 -13.21 -18.68 -3.71
N HIS A 84 -13.20 -19.92 -3.22
CA HIS A 84 -12.01 -20.78 -3.16
C HIS A 84 -11.89 -21.71 -4.37
N ALA A 85 -12.71 -21.52 -5.41
CA ALA A 85 -12.55 -22.30 -6.62
C ALA A 85 -11.16 -22.04 -7.24
N ALA A 86 -10.57 -23.08 -7.83
CA ALA A 86 -9.24 -22.99 -8.40
C ALA A 86 -9.18 -21.93 -9.51
N LEU A 87 -8.09 -21.15 -9.49
CA LEU A 87 -7.69 -20.22 -10.54
C LEU A 87 -6.47 -20.79 -11.27
N GLU A 88 -6.22 -20.30 -12.48
CA GLU A 88 -5.11 -20.70 -13.31
C GLU A 88 -3.77 -20.39 -12.60
N PRO A 89 -2.79 -21.31 -12.65
CA PRO A 89 -1.46 -21.10 -12.08
C PRO A 89 -0.80 -19.80 -12.56
N GLU A 90 -1.03 -19.41 -13.81
CA GLU A 90 -0.47 -18.23 -14.45
C GLU A 90 -1.03 -16.94 -13.83
N LEU A 91 -2.33 -16.90 -13.49
CA LEU A 91 -2.91 -15.76 -12.78
C LEU A 91 -2.29 -15.63 -11.39
N LYS A 92 -2.02 -16.76 -10.72
CA LYS A 92 -1.30 -16.75 -9.44
C LYS A 92 0.13 -16.26 -9.57
N ARG A 93 0.82 -16.71 -10.62
CA ARG A 93 2.17 -16.25 -10.96
C ARG A 93 2.21 -14.74 -11.22
N LEU A 94 1.16 -14.16 -11.79
CA LEU A 94 1.06 -12.70 -11.98
C LEU A 94 1.06 -11.96 -10.64
N GLY A 95 0.23 -12.39 -9.69
CA GLY A 95 0.17 -11.82 -8.34
C GLY A 95 1.49 -11.93 -7.58
N GLU A 96 2.10 -13.12 -7.60
CA GLU A 96 3.44 -13.35 -7.01
C GLU A 96 4.52 -12.49 -7.68
N ALA A 97 4.45 -12.33 -9.00
CA ALA A 97 5.40 -11.50 -9.73
C ALA A 97 5.29 -10.03 -9.30
N LEU A 98 4.08 -9.47 -9.20
CA LEU A 98 3.84 -8.09 -8.77
C LEU A 98 4.39 -7.84 -7.35
N ALA A 99 4.07 -8.72 -6.39
CA ALA A 99 4.53 -8.59 -5.01
C ALA A 99 6.07 -8.59 -4.92
N HIS A 100 6.72 -9.45 -5.71
CA HIS A 100 8.17 -9.56 -5.77
C HIS A 100 8.77 -8.80 -6.96
N ALA A 101 8.32 -7.59 -7.29
CA ALA A 101 9.00 -6.79 -8.30
C ALA A 101 10.51 -6.61 -7.97
N PRO A 102 11.40 -6.43 -8.97
CA PRO A 102 12.85 -6.39 -8.73
C PRO A 102 13.35 -5.08 -8.10
N GLY A 103 12.52 -4.02 -8.10
CA GLY A 103 12.88 -2.69 -7.59
C GLY A 103 11.68 -1.74 -7.59
N GLY A 104 11.82 -0.57 -6.95
CA GLY A 104 10.72 0.39 -6.76
C GLY A 104 10.11 0.88 -8.08
N ASP A 105 10.94 1.16 -9.09
CA ASP A 105 10.45 1.61 -10.40
C ASP A 105 9.73 0.49 -11.16
N ALA A 106 10.25 -0.73 -11.09
CA ALA A 106 9.60 -1.90 -11.66
C ALA A 106 8.26 -2.19 -10.95
N PHE A 107 8.18 -2.00 -9.64
CA PHE A 107 6.92 -2.09 -8.89
C PHE A 107 5.90 -1.06 -9.38
N VAL A 108 6.27 0.22 -9.44
CA VAL A 108 5.36 1.29 -9.89
C VAL A 108 4.88 1.03 -11.33
N ALA A 109 5.78 0.63 -12.22
CA ALA A 109 5.44 0.29 -13.59
C ALA A 109 4.53 -0.96 -13.69
N GLY A 110 4.78 -1.98 -12.88
CA GLY A 110 3.94 -3.18 -12.79
C GLY A 110 2.55 -2.89 -12.21
N MET A 111 2.47 -2.08 -11.15
CA MET A 111 1.20 -1.63 -10.57
C MET A 111 0.39 -0.85 -11.60
N LYS A 112 1.03 0.08 -12.32
CA LYS A 112 0.42 0.83 -13.42
C LYS A 112 -0.17 -0.09 -14.48
N LEU A 113 0.60 -1.07 -14.95
CA LEU A 113 0.13 -2.06 -15.93
C LEU A 113 -1.09 -2.84 -15.41
N LEU A 114 -1.06 -3.32 -14.16
CA LEU A 114 -2.19 -4.06 -13.60
C LEU A 114 -3.43 -3.18 -13.46
N THR A 115 -3.29 -1.92 -13.04
CA THR A 115 -4.38 -0.94 -13.02
C THR A 115 -4.95 -0.70 -14.42
N GLU A 116 -4.11 -0.60 -15.46
CA GLU A 116 -4.55 -0.48 -16.86
C GLU A 116 -5.36 -1.69 -17.31
N LEU A 117 -4.87 -2.91 -17.03
CA LEU A 117 -5.53 -4.16 -17.39
C LEU A 117 -6.88 -4.33 -16.67
N LEU A 118 -6.96 -3.99 -15.38
CA LEU A 118 -8.21 -3.99 -14.62
C LEU A 118 -9.21 -2.97 -15.18
N THR A 119 -8.76 -1.75 -15.45
CA THR A 119 -9.59 -0.68 -16.01
C THR A 119 -10.16 -1.08 -17.37
N SER A 120 -9.32 -1.65 -18.26
CA SER A 120 -9.79 -2.17 -19.57
C SER A 120 -10.84 -3.26 -19.40
N MET A 121 -10.56 -4.27 -18.57
CA MET A 121 -11.51 -5.37 -18.34
C MET A 121 -12.82 -4.89 -17.71
N TYR A 122 -12.79 -3.88 -16.85
CA TYR A 122 -14.00 -3.35 -16.23
C TYR A 122 -14.84 -2.58 -17.24
N ARG A 123 -14.22 -1.80 -18.13
CA ARG A 123 -14.91 -1.15 -19.26
C ARG A 123 -15.51 -2.18 -20.22
N GLU A 124 -14.77 -3.22 -20.57
CA GLU A 124 -15.26 -4.31 -21.42
C GLU A 124 -16.43 -5.05 -20.78
N HIS A 125 -16.34 -5.37 -19.48
CA HIS A 125 -17.43 -5.99 -18.73
C HIS A 125 -18.66 -5.08 -18.73
N ILE A 126 -18.50 -3.78 -18.43
CA ILE A 126 -19.61 -2.81 -18.43
C ILE A 126 -20.27 -2.73 -19.81
N ALA A 127 -19.49 -2.75 -20.88
CA ALA A 127 -19.99 -2.67 -22.26
C ALA A 127 -20.73 -3.95 -22.70
N ALA A 128 -20.29 -5.12 -22.22
CA ALA A 128 -20.89 -6.42 -22.56
C ALA A 128 -22.07 -6.83 -21.66
N ALA A 129 -22.20 -6.21 -20.49
CA ALA A 129 -23.21 -6.52 -19.48
C ALA A 129 -24.61 -6.05 -19.88
N ASP A 130 -25.62 -6.84 -19.53
CA ASP A 130 -27.02 -6.45 -19.68
C ASP A 130 -27.41 -5.50 -18.53
N PRO A 131 -27.98 -4.31 -18.82
CA PRO A 131 -28.31 -3.33 -17.80
C PRO A 131 -29.26 -3.82 -16.70
N ALA A 132 -30.15 -4.77 -17.00
CA ALA A 132 -31.13 -5.29 -16.06
C ALA A 132 -30.61 -6.56 -15.35
N ALA A 133 -30.12 -7.54 -16.12
CA ALA A 133 -29.68 -8.82 -15.57
C ALA A 133 -28.33 -8.75 -14.83
N ASN A 134 -27.42 -7.85 -15.25
CA ASN A 134 -26.12 -7.63 -14.63
C ASN A 134 -26.08 -6.32 -13.80
N ALA A 135 -27.24 -5.80 -13.40
CA ALA A 135 -27.35 -4.53 -12.67
C ALA A 135 -26.46 -4.45 -11.40
N PRO A 136 -26.35 -5.50 -10.55
CA PRO A 136 -25.48 -5.47 -9.37
C PRO A 136 -24.01 -5.27 -9.74
N GLU A 137 -23.51 -5.99 -10.75
CA GLU A 137 -22.12 -5.90 -11.20
C GLU A 137 -21.83 -4.53 -11.85
N LEU A 138 -22.76 -4.02 -12.65
CA LEU A 138 -22.66 -2.68 -13.21
C LEU A 138 -22.55 -1.59 -12.14
N ARG A 139 -23.29 -1.70 -11.03
CA ARG A 139 -23.17 -0.75 -9.90
C ARG A 139 -21.83 -0.82 -9.19
N LEU A 140 -21.23 -2.02 -9.09
CA LEU A 140 -19.90 -2.18 -8.50
C LEU A 140 -18.83 -1.57 -9.40
N LEU A 141 -18.78 -2.01 -10.66
CA LEU A 141 -17.72 -1.63 -11.60
C LEU A 141 -17.75 -0.14 -11.95
N ARG A 142 -18.94 0.46 -12.13
CA ARG A 142 -19.06 1.91 -12.43
C ARG A 142 -18.63 2.81 -11.27
N ARG A 143 -18.69 2.32 -10.03
CA ARG A 143 -18.19 3.09 -8.87
C ARG A 143 -16.68 2.98 -8.72
N ARG A 144 -16.10 1.82 -9.02
CA ARG A 144 -14.65 1.59 -8.93
C ARG A 144 -13.85 2.26 -10.04
N LEU A 145 -14.43 2.40 -11.23
CA LEU A 145 -13.70 2.84 -12.42
C LEU A 145 -13.04 4.23 -12.27
N PRO A 146 -13.71 5.28 -11.74
CA PRO A 146 -13.09 6.59 -11.59
C PRO A 146 -11.86 6.58 -10.67
N GLU A 147 -11.90 5.82 -9.57
CA GLU A 147 -10.76 5.70 -8.64
C GLU A 147 -9.56 5.02 -9.30
N LEU A 148 -9.79 3.98 -10.11
CA LEU A 148 -8.71 3.31 -10.87
C LEU A 148 -8.13 4.24 -11.95
N GLU A 149 -8.96 5.06 -12.59
CA GLU A 149 -8.52 6.05 -13.58
C GLU A 149 -7.64 7.13 -12.92
N GLU A 150 -8.03 7.62 -11.74
CA GLU A 150 -7.21 8.56 -10.95
C GLU A 150 -5.87 7.92 -10.52
N GLN A 151 -5.92 6.70 -9.97
CA GLN A 151 -4.71 5.94 -9.61
C GLN A 151 -3.78 5.76 -10.82
N LEU A 152 -4.32 5.48 -12.00
CA LEU A 152 -3.54 5.32 -13.22
C LEU A 152 -2.83 6.62 -13.62
N GLU A 153 -3.52 7.76 -13.55
CA GLU A 153 -2.91 9.05 -13.83
C GLU A 153 -1.76 9.36 -12.88
N GLU A 154 -1.97 9.11 -11.58
CA GLU A 154 -0.98 9.34 -10.53
C GLU A 154 0.24 8.43 -10.66
N LEU A 155 0.05 7.12 -10.90
CA LEU A 155 1.14 6.19 -11.19
C LEU A 155 1.93 6.61 -12.44
N GLY A 156 1.24 7.17 -13.45
CA GLY A 156 1.88 7.76 -14.62
C GLY A 156 2.76 8.98 -14.28
N ARG A 157 2.35 9.81 -13.32
CA ARG A 157 3.16 10.96 -12.84
C ARG A 157 4.36 10.46 -12.03
N LEU A 158 4.18 9.49 -11.13
CA LEU A 158 5.25 8.90 -10.33
C LEU A 158 6.35 8.28 -11.19
N GLY A 159 5.99 7.51 -12.22
CA GLY A 159 6.95 6.93 -13.16
C GLY A 159 7.76 7.99 -13.93
N ARG A 160 7.16 9.15 -14.27
CA ARG A 160 7.86 10.25 -14.96
C ARG A 160 8.74 11.08 -14.03
N SER A 161 8.31 11.31 -12.79
CA SER A 161 9.03 12.13 -11.82
C SER A 161 10.38 11.53 -11.47
N ARG A 162 10.47 10.20 -11.32
CA ARG A 162 11.73 9.51 -11.01
C ARG A 162 12.70 9.45 -12.19
N SER A 163 12.19 9.62 -13.42
CA SER A 163 13.03 9.79 -14.61
C SER A 163 13.64 11.20 -14.74
N ARG A 164 13.19 12.20 -13.95
CA ARG A 164 13.75 13.56 -13.93
C ARG A 164 14.74 13.71 -12.76
N ARG A 165 15.87 14.40 -13.00
CA ARG A 165 17.02 14.42 -12.08
C ARG A 165 16.69 15.15 -10.77
N PRO A 166 17.35 14.83 -9.64
CA PRO A 166 17.33 15.67 -8.43
C PRO A 166 17.82 17.10 -8.69
N GLY A 167 18.77 17.28 -9.61
CA GLY A 167 19.25 18.60 -10.05
C GLY A 167 18.21 19.42 -10.82
N ASP A 168 17.26 18.78 -11.49
CA ASP A 168 16.24 19.47 -12.28
C ASP A 168 15.15 20.08 -11.39
N ALA A 169 14.94 19.55 -10.17
CA ALA A 169 14.00 20.14 -9.21
C ALA A 169 14.56 21.39 -8.52
N ALA A 170 15.87 21.45 -8.29
CA ALA A 170 16.56 22.67 -7.84
C ALA A 170 16.63 23.71 -8.96
N GLN A 171 16.87 23.25 -10.19
CA GLN A 171 16.90 24.12 -11.36
C GLN A 171 15.50 24.64 -11.76
N ALA A 172 14.45 23.81 -11.68
CA ALA A 172 13.08 24.25 -11.90
C ALA A 172 12.56 25.20 -10.80
N ARG A 173 13.01 25.04 -9.55
CA ARG A 173 12.76 26.01 -8.47
C ARG A 173 13.51 27.32 -8.72
N SER A 174 14.78 27.25 -9.13
CA SER A 174 15.57 28.42 -9.53
C SER A 174 14.96 29.14 -10.74
N GLU A 175 14.49 28.41 -11.75
CA GLU A 175 13.86 28.95 -12.96
C GLU A 175 12.47 29.53 -12.66
N ALA A 176 11.71 28.95 -11.73
CA ALA A 176 10.45 29.51 -11.25
C ALA A 176 10.66 30.76 -10.37
N GLU A 177 11.69 30.77 -9.53
CA GLU A 177 12.09 31.95 -8.74
C GLU A 177 12.65 33.07 -9.62
N ASP A 178 13.43 32.75 -10.67
CA ASP A 178 13.95 33.72 -11.63
C ASP A 178 12.87 34.22 -12.59
N ALA A 179 11.87 33.39 -12.95
CA ALA A 179 10.68 33.83 -13.67
C ALA A 179 9.82 34.78 -12.81
N ALA A 180 9.69 34.51 -11.51
CA ALA A 180 9.00 35.40 -10.57
C ALA A 180 9.77 36.72 -10.32
N ARG A 181 11.11 36.71 -10.42
CA ARG A 181 11.95 37.92 -10.38
C ARG A 181 11.97 38.69 -11.70
N GLY A 182 11.83 38.00 -12.84
CA GLY A 182 11.80 38.60 -14.18
C GLY A 182 10.54 39.41 -14.47
N ASP A 183 9.42 39.07 -13.84
CA ASP A 183 8.12 39.75 -14.01
C ASP A 183 7.94 40.96 -13.06
N GLY A 184 8.92 41.23 -12.17
CA GLY A 184 8.91 42.37 -11.25
C GLY A 184 9.44 43.68 -11.84
N SER A 185 9.86 43.69 -13.11
CA SER A 185 10.57 44.81 -13.74
C SER A 185 9.63 45.86 -14.40
N GLN A 186 8.41 46.07 -13.92
CA GLN A 186 7.59 47.25 -14.28
C GLN A 186 6.65 47.69 -13.15
N ALA A 187 7.16 47.93 -11.96
CA ALA A 187 6.51 48.86 -11.04
C ALA A 187 7.47 49.26 -9.92
N GLN A 188 7.93 50.51 -9.97
CA GLN A 188 8.23 51.43 -8.85
C GLN A 188 9.40 52.34 -9.23
N SER A 189 9.07 53.46 -9.86
CA SER A 189 9.84 54.69 -9.72
C SER A 189 9.22 55.54 -8.62
N GLU A 190 10.07 56.29 -7.92
CA GLU A 190 9.78 57.32 -6.91
C GLU A 190 9.73 56.86 -5.45
N ALA A 191 10.90 56.85 -4.78
CA ALA A 191 11.29 57.96 -3.88
C ALA A 191 12.64 57.70 -3.18
N VAL A 192 13.49 58.72 -3.28
CA VAL A 192 14.74 59.06 -2.57
C VAL A 192 14.41 59.17 -1.05
N ASP A 193 15.22 58.83 -0.04
CA ASP A 193 16.59 59.28 0.25
C ASP A 193 17.14 58.61 1.54
N THR A 194 18.47 58.64 1.67
CA THR A 194 19.30 58.62 2.90
C THR A 194 19.21 57.45 3.89
N ALA A 195 20.30 56.69 4.03
CA ALA A 195 21.34 56.96 5.06
C ALA A 195 22.45 55.90 5.05
N ARG A 196 23.70 56.41 5.04
CA ARG A 196 24.97 55.69 5.26
C ARG A 196 25.05 55.10 6.68
N GLY A 197 25.76 53.99 6.80
CA GLY A 197 26.29 53.49 8.08
C GLY A 197 27.30 52.36 7.84
N GLU A 198 28.57 52.65 8.10
CA GLU A 198 29.76 51.83 7.89
C GLU A 198 29.93 50.73 8.98
N GLY A 199 30.75 49.71 8.71
CA GLY A 199 31.20 48.72 9.72
C GLY A 199 31.45 47.32 9.13
N LEU A 200 32.51 47.04 8.35
CA LEU A 200 33.91 46.84 8.74
C LEU A 200 34.23 45.41 9.30
N LEU A 201 35.07 44.68 8.54
CA LEU A 201 35.99 43.56 8.93
C LEU A 201 35.38 42.23 9.41
N ALA A 202 35.95 41.03 9.22
CA ALA A 202 37.11 40.53 8.47
C ALA A 202 37.04 38.98 8.42
N ARG A 203 37.63 38.45 7.35
CA ARG A 203 38.18 37.10 7.08
C ARG A 203 38.33 36.13 8.27
N SER A 204 38.05 34.83 8.06
CA SER A 204 39.07 33.77 7.81
C SER A 204 38.60 32.35 8.18
N GLY A 205 39.15 31.35 7.47
CA GLY A 205 39.16 29.92 7.84
C GLY A 205 37.91 29.15 7.40
N SER A 206 37.95 27.89 6.97
CA SER A 206 38.99 26.88 6.94
C SER A 206 38.44 25.71 6.13
N THR A 207 39.14 25.31 5.08
CA THR A 207 38.88 24.06 4.34
C THR A 207 39.29 22.87 5.21
N GLY A 208 38.33 22.10 5.71
CA GLY A 208 38.56 20.83 6.40
C GLY A 208 37.82 19.71 5.68
N GLN A 209 38.60 18.87 4.99
CA GLN A 209 38.14 17.61 4.40
C GLN A 209 37.61 16.67 5.49
N ALA A 210 36.41 16.14 5.31
CA ALA A 210 35.87 15.04 6.10
C ALA A 210 36.48 13.70 5.62
N PRO A 211 36.74 12.74 6.52
CA PRO A 211 37.29 11.44 6.15
C PRO A 211 36.18 10.51 5.62
N GLU A 212 36.47 9.86 4.51
CA GLU A 212 35.72 8.68 4.03
C GLU A 212 35.86 7.55 5.05
N SER A 213 34.74 7.12 5.62
CA SER A 213 34.63 5.83 6.31
C SER A 213 33.72 4.91 5.51
N ALA A 214 34.26 3.72 5.24
CA ALA A 214 33.67 2.67 4.43
C ALA A 214 32.43 2.05 5.11
N LEU A 215 31.30 2.06 4.41
CA LEU A 215 30.17 1.18 4.70
C LEU A 215 30.02 0.17 3.55
N GLY A 216 30.07 -1.10 3.93
CA GLY A 216 29.90 -2.24 3.05
C GLY A 216 28.46 -2.44 2.62
N THR A 217 28.32 -2.88 1.36
CA THR A 217 27.17 -3.53 0.73
C THR A 217 25.83 -2.79 0.82
N GLY A 218 25.78 -1.61 0.18
CA GLY A 218 24.54 -1.05 -0.34
C GLY A 218 24.13 -1.76 -1.64
N VAL A 219 22.83 -1.97 -1.82
CA VAL A 219 22.23 -2.29 -3.12
C VAL A 219 22.63 -1.17 -4.07
N GLU A 220 23.39 -1.50 -5.12
CA GLU A 220 23.76 -0.55 -6.16
C GLU A 220 22.47 -0.10 -6.85
N LEU A 221 21.99 1.10 -6.53
CA LEU A 221 20.85 1.72 -7.20
C LEU A 221 21.20 1.82 -8.69
N ALA A 222 20.47 1.08 -9.52
CA ALA A 222 20.67 1.04 -10.96
C ALA A 222 20.64 2.46 -11.55
N LYS A 223 21.46 2.71 -12.58
CA LYS A 223 21.48 4.02 -13.24
C LYS A 223 20.10 4.32 -13.85
N PRO A 224 19.61 5.56 -13.86
CA PRO A 224 18.22 5.87 -14.24
C PRO A 224 17.85 5.50 -15.70
N GLU A 225 18.80 5.52 -16.64
CA GLU A 225 18.57 5.00 -18.01
C GLU A 225 18.40 3.47 -18.05
N GLN A 226 18.98 2.75 -17.09
CA GLN A 226 18.77 1.31 -16.90
C GLN A 226 17.42 1.04 -16.23
N GLY A 227 17.00 1.87 -15.26
CA GLY A 227 15.71 1.74 -14.57
C GLY A 227 14.49 1.79 -15.50
N GLY A 228 14.51 2.67 -16.51
CA GLY A 228 13.43 2.72 -17.52
C GLY A 228 13.37 1.50 -18.43
N ALA A 229 14.53 0.99 -18.87
CA ALA A 229 14.60 -0.22 -19.70
C ALA A 229 14.23 -1.49 -18.91
N GLU A 230 14.66 -1.59 -17.66
CA GLU A 230 14.30 -2.68 -16.75
C GLU A 230 12.81 -2.67 -16.42
N ALA A 231 12.22 -1.50 -16.16
CA ALA A 231 10.77 -1.35 -15.94
C ALA A 231 9.97 -1.79 -17.18
N ALA A 232 10.41 -1.44 -18.39
CA ALA A 232 9.76 -1.89 -19.62
C ALA A 232 9.85 -3.41 -19.84
N GLN A 233 11.02 -4.01 -19.62
CA GLN A 233 11.19 -5.47 -19.69
C GLN A 233 10.35 -6.19 -18.62
N TRP A 234 10.25 -5.60 -17.44
CA TRP A 234 9.42 -6.09 -16.35
C TRP A 234 7.93 -6.04 -16.70
N CYS A 235 7.43 -4.94 -17.28
CA CYS A 235 6.06 -4.85 -17.76
C CYS A 235 5.77 -5.89 -18.84
N ALA A 236 6.68 -6.08 -19.82
CA ALA A 236 6.53 -7.11 -20.85
C ALA A 236 6.47 -8.54 -20.24
N TYR A 237 7.23 -8.79 -19.18
CA TYR A 237 7.17 -10.05 -18.44
C TYR A 237 5.82 -10.27 -17.75
N LEU A 238 5.30 -9.25 -17.06
CA LEU A 238 3.98 -9.31 -16.41
C LEU A 238 2.86 -9.49 -17.44
N ASP A 239 2.90 -8.73 -18.54
CA ASP A 239 1.93 -8.79 -19.62
C ASP A 239 1.90 -10.19 -20.25
N GLY A 240 3.06 -10.77 -20.56
CA GLY A 240 3.15 -12.14 -21.08
C GLY A 240 2.61 -13.21 -20.11
N ILE A 241 2.77 -13.04 -18.79
CA ILE A 241 2.11 -13.93 -17.80
C ILE A 241 0.58 -13.73 -17.83
N CYS A 242 0.12 -12.48 -17.91
CA CYS A 242 -1.30 -12.16 -17.98
C CYS A 242 -1.93 -12.75 -19.26
N GLU A 243 -1.29 -12.63 -20.42
CA GLU A 243 -1.71 -13.27 -21.67
C GLU A 243 -1.79 -14.79 -21.54
N ALA A 244 -0.78 -15.42 -20.92
CA ALA A 244 -0.78 -16.87 -20.67
C ALA A 244 -1.94 -17.31 -19.75
N ALA A 245 -2.40 -16.43 -18.86
CA ALA A 245 -3.60 -16.65 -18.03
C ALA A 245 -4.93 -16.40 -18.78
N GLY A 246 -4.89 -16.06 -20.08
CA GLY A 246 -6.05 -15.65 -20.88
C GLY A 246 -6.50 -14.21 -20.62
N GLY A 247 -5.59 -13.36 -20.15
CA GLY A 247 -5.88 -12.02 -19.65
C GLY A 247 -6.55 -12.03 -18.28
N ILE A 248 -6.87 -10.84 -17.75
CA ILE A 248 -7.64 -10.71 -16.51
C ILE A 248 -9.04 -11.34 -16.63
N GLY A 249 -9.61 -11.39 -17.84
CA GLY A 249 -10.88 -12.07 -18.11
C GLY A 249 -10.78 -13.60 -18.20
N GLY A 250 -9.61 -14.19 -18.45
CA GLY A 250 -9.43 -15.63 -18.62
C GLY A 250 -9.93 -16.17 -19.96
N LEU A 251 -9.41 -17.35 -20.34
CA LEU A 251 -9.77 -18.02 -21.58
C LEU A 251 -11.26 -18.38 -21.61
N GLN A 252 -11.97 -18.02 -22.69
CA GLN A 252 -13.30 -18.56 -22.92
C GLN A 252 -13.18 -20.07 -23.12
N VAL A 253 -13.57 -20.86 -22.13
CA VAL A 253 -13.81 -22.28 -22.34
C VAL A 253 -14.99 -22.39 -23.30
N ARG A 254 -14.72 -22.54 -24.61
CA ARG A 254 -15.72 -23.03 -25.57
C ARG A 254 -16.13 -24.42 -25.10
N ARG A 255 -17.16 -24.51 -24.26
CA ARG A 255 -17.94 -25.75 -24.14
C ARG A 255 -18.62 -25.93 -25.48
N SER A 256 -18.08 -26.83 -26.30
CA SER A 256 -18.72 -27.34 -27.49
C SER A 256 -20.15 -27.75 -27.13
N GLN A 257 -21.13 -26.97 -27.57
CA GLN A 257 -22.48 -27.47 -27.76
C GLN A 257 -22.40 -28.48 -28.92
N THR A 258 -22.15 -29.74 -28.60
CA THR A 258 -22.63 -30.81 -29.47
C THR A 258 -24.07 -31.05 -29.09
N GLU A 259 -24.97 -30.32 -29.74
CA GLU A 259 -26.33 -30.80 -29.96
C GLU A 259 -26.21 -32.08 -30.80
N SER A 260 -26.51 -33.23 -30.22
CA SER A 260 -26.79 -34.44 -30.99
C SER A 260 -28.30 -34.53 -31.24
N PRO A 261 -28.76 -34.66 -32.48
CA PRO A 261 -30.13 -35.05 -32.76
C PRO A 261 -30.34 -36.56 -32.53
N LYS A 262 -31.59 -36.89 -32.24
CA LYS A 262 -32.14 -38.20 -31.84
C LYS A 262 -31.85 -39.37 -32.81
N GLY A 263 -31.71 -40.57 -32.23
CA GLY A 263 -32.60 -41.70 -32.57
C GLY A 263 -32.03 -42.93 -33.30
N ALA A 264 -32.39 -44.09 -32.74
CA ALA A 264 -32.61 -45.42 -33.36
C ALA A 264 -31.50 -46.50 -33.28
N ALA A 265 -31.98 -47.70 -32.93
CA ALA A 265 -31.30 -48.93 -32.54
C ALA A 265 -30.60 -49.71 -33.68
N ARG A 266 -29.61 -50.56 -33.33
CA ARG A 266 -29.67 -52.05 -33.40
C ARG A 266 -28.32 -52.71 -33.02
N SER A 267 -28.41 -54.01 -32.79
CA SER A 267 -27.58 -54.95 -32.02
C SER A 267 -26.31 -55.53 -32.69
N ALA A 268 -25.39 -55.98 -31.81
CA ALA A 268 -24.46 -57.13 -31.86
C ALA A 268 -23.35 -57.19 -32.92
N ASP A 269 -22.07 -57.27 -32.48
CA ASP A 269 -21.26 -58.50 -32.50
C ASP A 269 -19.85 -58.26 -31.89
N SER A 270 -19.26 -59.33 -31.36
CA SER A 270 -17.98 -59.53 -30.70
C SER A 270 -16.72 -59.37 -31.59
N GLY A 271 -15.59 -58.96 -31.00
CA GLY A 271 -14.31 -58.60 -31.65
C GLY A 271 -13.41 -59.78 -32.09
N PRO A 272 -12.05 -59.68 -32.11
CA PRO A 272 -11.17 -58.55 -31.76
C PRO A 272 -9.98 -58.31 -32.74
N GLU A 273 -9.05 -57.42 -32.33
CA GLU A 273 -7.66 -57.20 -32.77
C GLU A 273 -7.34 -56.04 -33.73
N GLY A 274 -6.41 -55.16 -33.32
CA GLY A 274 -5.64 -54.32 -34.25
C GLY A 274 -5.21 -52.92 -33.76
N THR A 275 -4.13 -52.87 -32.95
CA THR A 275 -3.08 -51.81 -32.96
C THR A 275 -3.36 -50.45 -32.29
N PRO A 276 -2.44 -49.93 -31.44
CA PRO A 276 -2.64 -48.68 -30.70
C PRO A 276 -2.33 -47.46 -31.60
N LEU A 277 -3.31 -46.56 -31.77
CA LEU A 277 -3.06 -45.26 -32.36
C LEU A 277 -2.62 -44.27 -31.28
N ALA A 278 -1.47 -43.66 -31.54
CA ALA A 278 -0.72 -42.78 -30.66
C ALA A 278 -1.58 -41.69 -30.00
N THR A 279 -1.33 -41.51 -28.70
CA THR A 279 -1.64 -40.29 -27.95
C THR A 279 -1.06 -39.09 -28.69
N ALA A 280 -1.92 -38.32 -29.34
CA ALA A 280 -1.61 -36.95 -29.72
C ALA A 280 -1.51 -36.13 -28.42
N GLN A 281 -0.32 -36.13 -27.84
CA GLN A 281 0.08 -35.10 -26.88
C GLN A 281 -0.06 -33.77 -27.62
N SER A 282 -1.09 -33.01 -27.26
CA SER A 282 -1.20 -31.59 -27.56
C SER A 282 0.00 -30.90 -26.91
N ALA A 283 1.09 -30.80 -27.65
CA ALA A 283 2.22 -29.94 -27.34
C ALA A 283 1.76 -28.49 -27.51
N THR A 284 1.06 -27.94 -26.52
CA THR A 284 1.05 -26.50 -26.30
C THR A 284 2.42 -26.15 -25.71
N SER A 285 3.36 -25.85 -26.60
CA SER A 285 4.59 -25.15 -26.27
C SER A 285 4.23 -23.78 -25.68
N GLN A 286 3.97 -23.75 -24.36
CA GLN A 286 3.96 -22.53 -23.57
C GLN A 286 5.36 -21.93 -23.71
N SER A 287 5.47 -20.83 -24.47
CA SER A 287 6.67 -19.99 -24.41
C SER A 287 6.82 -19.54 -22.96
N ALA A 288 7.80 -20.11 -22.25
CA ALA A 288 8.06 -19.76 -20.87
C ALA A 288 8.60 -18.33 -20.84
N VAL A 289 7.71 -17.35 -20.67
CA VAL A 289 8.08 -15.94 -20.47
C VAL A 289 9.07 -15.90 -19.31
N THR A 290 10.29 -15.47 -19.62
CA THR A 290 11.44 -15.53 -18.69
C THR A 290 11.50 -14.25 -17.88
N ARG A 291 11.69 -14.38 -16.56
CA ARG A 291 11.76 -13.24 -15.65
C ARG A 291 13.06 -12.46 -15.91
N PRO A 292 13.02 -11.14 -16.15
CA PRO A 292 14.19 -10.36 -16.57
C PRO A 292 15.25 -10.21 -15.45
N ALA A 293 14.84 -10.23 -14.18
CA ALA A 293 15.74 -10.11 -13.03
C ALA A 293 15.40 -11.16 -11.95
N ASN A 294 16.43 -11.73 -11.33
CA ASN A 294 16.27 -12.72 -10.26
C ASN A 294 15.96 -12.09 -8.89
N ALA A 295 16.22 -10.78 -8.72
CA ALA A 295 15.92 -10.06 -7.50
C ALA A 295 14.44 -10.18 -7.14
N ARG A 296 14.17 -10.39 -5.85
CA ARG A 296 12.84 -10.46 -5.24
C ARG A 296 12.83 -9.61 -3.99
N LEU A 297 11.64 -9.15 -3.60
CA LEU A 297 11.46 -8.51 -2.31
C LEU A 297 11.84 -9.48 -1.19
N GLU A 298 12.90 -9.15 -0.45
CA GLU A 298 13.33 -9.89 0.74
C GLU A 298 12.40 -9.54 1.91
N TRP A 299 11.87 -10.55 2.58
CA TRP A 299 10.83 -10.37 3.60
C TRP A 299 11.10 -11.28 4.82
N PRO A 300 10.97 -10.80 6.07
CA PRO A 300 10.58 -9.44 6.46
C PRO A 300 11.75 -8.44 6.35
N LEU A 301 11.48 -7.22 5.85
CA LEU A 301 12.47 -6.14 5.71
C LEU A 301 12.23 -4.99 6.71
N PRO A 302 13.29 -4.22 7.06
CA PRO A 302 13.13 -2.99 7.80
C PRO A 302 12.40 -1.94 6.96
N MET A 303 11.79 -0.96 7.60
CA MET A 303 11.12 0.12 6.87
C MET A 303 12.16 1.04 6.26
N GLN A 304 12.05 1.27 4.95
CA GLN A 304 12.97 2.15 4.23
C GLN A 304 12.43 3.57 4.16
N PHE A 305 13.34 4.53 4.30
CA PHE A 305 13.11 5.94 4.02
C PHE A 305 14.33 6.53 3.29
N ASP A 306 14.12 7.56 2.48
CA ASP A 306 15.22 8.31 1.88
C ASP A 306 15.91 9.24 2.90
N GLU A 307 17.02 9.85 2.47
CA GLU A 307 17.90 10.70 3.29
C GLU A 307 17.24 11.95 3.89
N ARG A 308 16.06 12.35 3.43
CA ARG A 308 15.32 13.50 3.98
C ARG A 308 14.78 13.20 5.38
N LEU A 309 14.59 11.93 5.73
CA LEU A 309 14.08 11.52 7.04
C LEU A 309 15.20 10.96 7.90
N GLN A 310 15.38 11.56 9.07
CA GLN A 310 16.42 11.20 10.03
C GLN A 310 15.80 10.51 11.25
N HIS A 311 16.49 9.47 11.74
CA HIS A 311 16.12 8.85 13.00
C HIS A 311 16.38 9.82 14.16
N ALA A 312 15.34 10.09 14.94
CA ALA A 312 15.42 10.99 16.08
C ALA A 312 14.51 10.54 17.23
N ASP A 313 14.90 10.84 18.47
CA ASP A 313 13.96 10.80 19.59
C ASP A 313 12.91 11.90 19.42
N LEU A 314 11.63 11.54 19.48
CA LEU A 314 10.50 12.47 19.36
C LEU A 314 10.04 12.99 20.73
N GLY A 315 10.68 12.57 21.82
CA GLY A 315 10.35 12.95 23.19
C GLY A 315 9.01 12.38 23.67
N THR A 316 8.74 12.51 24.96
CA THR A 316 7.49 11.99 25.56
C THR A 316 6.29 12.91 25.29
N TYR A 317 5.08 12.40 25.50
CA TYR A 317 3.87 13.24 25.45
C TYR A 317 3.92 14.34 26.51
N GLU A 318 4.31 13.99 27.73
CA GLU A 318 4.36 14.87 28.89
C GLU A 318 5.38 16.01 28.68
N SER A 319 6.48 15.76 27.98
CA SER A 319 7.47 16.79 27.63
C SER A 319 6.90 17.90 26.73
N LYS A 320 5.86 17.59 25.94
CA LYS A 320 5.24 18.53 24.99
C LYS A 320 4.15 19.39 25.63
N MET A 321 3.52 18.91 26.70
CA MET A 321 2.35 19.56 27.32
C MET A 321 2.64 20.96 27.86
N ASN A 322 3.89 21.23 28.25
CA ASN A 322 4.32 22.51 28.83
C ASN A 322 4.94 23.46 27.79
N LEU A 323 5.02 23.05 26.52
CA LEU A 323 5.55 23.88 25.46
C LEU A 323 4.52 24.95 25.04
N PRO A 324 4.96 26.09 24.49
CA PRO A 324 4.04 27.02 23.85
C PRO A 324 3.30 26.35 22.69
N LEU A 325 2.12 26.88 22.33
CA LEU A 325 1.18 26.24 21.40
C LEU A 325 1.84 25.75 20.11
N ARG A 326 2.68 26.59 19.48
CA ARG A 326 3.33 26.26 18.20
C ARG A 326 4.32 25.09 18.37
N GLU A 327 5.17 25.15 19.36
CA GLU A 327 6.19 24.12 19.63
C GLU A 327 5.54 22.80 20.07
N ARG A 328 4.46 22.87 20.85
CA ARG A 328 3.64 21.71 21.18
C ARG A 328 3.04 21.09 19.92
N ALA A 329 2.44 21.90 19.06
CA ALA A 329 1.86 21.42 17.80
C ALA A 329 2.91 20.75 16.92
N ILE A 330 4.08 21.36 16.73
CA ILE A 330 5.18 20.74 15.98
C ILE A 330 5.52 19.37 16.57
N GLY A 331 5.79 19.30 17.88
CA GLY A 331 6.16 18.04 18.51
C GLY A 331 5.06 16.96 18.44
N GLU A 332 3.80 17.32 18.57
CA GLU A 332 2.69 16.36 18.46
C GLU A 332 2.47 15.90 17.01
N PHE A 333 2.58 16.79 16.02
CA PHE A 333 2.43 16.43 14.60
C PHE A 333 3.66 15.72 14.01
N GLU A 334 4.83 15.83 14.64
CA GLU A 334 5.94 14.89 14.42
C GLU A 334 5.57 13.46 14.87
N VAL A 335 4.80 13.30 15.95
CA VAL A 335 4.33 11.98 16.38
C VAL A 335 3.28 11.43 15.42
N TYR A 336 2.32 12.25 14.97
CA TYR A 336 1.38 11.84 13.91
C TYR A 336 2.13 11.40 12.65
N PHE A 337 3.09 12.21 12.16
CA PHE A 337 3.90 11.85 11.00
C PHE A 337 4.63 10.51 11.19
N ASN A 338 5.04 10.20 12.42
CA ASN A 338 5.72 8.96 12.75
C ASN A 338 4.82 7.72 12.72
N GLU A 339 3.49 7.85 12.68
CA GLU A 339 2.55 6.71 12.65
C GLU A 339 2.68 5.81 11.40
N PHE A 340 3.57 6.18 10.47
CA PHE A 340 4.20 5.24 9.54
C PHE A 340 4.67 3.93 10.19
N TYR A 341 5.10 3.93 11.46
CA TYR A 341 5.45 2.68 12.16
C TYR A 341 4.25 1.74 12.34
N ALA A 342 3.07 2.28 12.65
CA ALA A 342 1.85 1.52 12.88
C ALA A 342 1.31 1.01 11.54
N ALA A 343 1.25 1.89 10.55
CA ALA A 343 0.93 1.53 9.17
C ALA A 343 1.87 0.44 8.64
N ALA A 344 3.18 0.55 8.85
CA ALA A 344 4.13 -0.46 8.42
C ALA A 344 3.92 -1.80 9.14
N LEU A 345 3.60 -1.79 10.43
CA LEU A 345 3.31 -3.03 11.16
C LEU A 345 2.05 -3.71 10.62
N LEU A 346 0.98 -2.96 10.34
CA LEU A 346 -0.23 -3.49 9.71
C LEU A 346 0.02 -3.97 8.28
N ALA A 347 0.86 -3.28 7.51
CA ALA A 347 1.29 -3.74 6.19
C ALA A 347 1.97 -5.11 6.28
N THR A 348 2.77 -5.37 7.32
CA THR A 348 3.33 -6.72 7.52
C THR A 348 2.28 -7.77 7.82
N VAL A 349 1.23 -7.41 8.56
CA VAL A 349 0.11 -8.31 8.84
C VAL A 349 -0.63 -8.63 7.55
N ILE A 350 -0.99 -7.62 6.75
CA ILE A 350 -1.69 -7.79 5.46
C ILE A 350 -0.86 -8.66 4.51
N TYR A 351 0.46 -8.44 4.45
CA TYR A 351 1.34 -9.20 3.57
C TYR A 351 1.42 -10.68 3.95
N ASP A 352 1.55 -10.98 5.25
CA ASP A 352 1.71 -12.35 5.75
C ASP A 352 0.38 -13.11 5.89
N SER A 353 -0.74 -12.41 6.10
CA SER A 353 -2.05 -13.03 6.31
C SER A 353 -2.82 -13.30 5.00
N TRP A 354 -2.26 -12.92 3.84
CA TRP A 354 -2.96 -12.93 2.54
C TRP A 354 -3.54 -14.30 2.13
N GLU A 355 -2.94 -15.41 2.56
CA GLU A 355 -3.43 -16.78 2.29
C GLU A 355 -4.23 -17.38 3.45
N MET A 356 -4.34 -16.67 4.58
CA MET A 356 -5.09 -17.17 5.73
C MET A 356 -6.58 -17.27 5.38
N ASN A 357 -7.20 -18.36 5.84
CA ASN A 357 -8.63 -18.55 5.68
C ASN A 357 -9.40 -17.77 6.75
N MET A 358 -9.40 -16.44 6.64
CA MET A 358 -10.03 -15.55 7.60
C MET A 358 -11.48 -15.20 7.20
N PRO A 359 -12.33 -14.82 8.16
CA PRO A 359 -13.66 -14.31 7.87
C PRO A 359 -13.61 -13.09 6.94
N ARG A 360 -14.66 -12.90 6.14
CA ARG A 360 -14.68 -11.93 5.02
C ARG A 360 -14.37 -10.48 5.38
N ALA A 361 -14.70 -10.08 6.61
CA ALA A 361 -14.48 -8.73 7.09
C ALA A 361 -13.02 -8.48 7.47
N TYR A 362 -12.22 -9.53 7.73
CA TYR A 362 -10.85 -9.41 8.24
C TYR A 362 -9.97 -8.54 7.34
N ASP A 363 -9.86 -8.90 6.06
CA ASP A 363 -8.97 -8.19 5.13
C ASP A 363 -9.33 -6.70 5.02
N LEU A 364 -10.63 -6.37 5.00
CA LEU A 364 -11.10 -4.99 4.91
C LEU A 364 -10.82 -4.22 6.20
N GLU A 365 -11.07 -4.81 7.37
CA GLU A 365 -10.90 -4.12 8.64
C GLU A 365 -9.42 -3.90 9.00
N ILE A 366 -8.55 -4.85 8.68
CA ILE A 366 -7.10 -4.64 8.83
C ILE A 366 -6.60 -3.61 7.81
N ALA A 367 -7.09 -3.62 6.57
CA ALA A 367 -6.76 -2.59 5.59
C ALA A 367 -7.30 -1.19 5.99
N HIS A 368 -8.43 -1.14 6.69
CA HIS A 368 -9.00 0.10 7.22
C HIS A 368 -8.12 0.67 8.32
N HIS A 369 -7.75 -0.14 9.33
CA HIS A 369 -6.79 0.28 10.35
C HIS A 369 -5.49 0.77 9.69
N PHE A 370 -4.96 0.01 8.73
CA PHE A 370 -3.76 0.42 8.00
C PHE A 370 -3.91 1.80 7.34
N TRP A 371 -5.06 2.06 6.70
CA TRP A 371 -5.32 3.32 6.02
C TRP A 371 -5.46 4.50 6.98
N ASP A 372 -6.08 4.28 8.15
CA ASP A 372 -6.20 5.29 9.21
C ASP A 372 -4.79 5.73 9.66
N GLU A 373 -3.88 4.79 9.94
CA GLU A 373 -2.47 5.10 10.30
C GLU A 373 -1.71 5.84 9.18
N VAL A 374 -1.98 5.51 7.91
CA VAL A 374 -1.40 6.26 6.77
C VAL A 374 -1.93 7.70 6.75
N ARG A 375 -3.23 7.89 6.99
CA ARG A 375 -3.84 9.22 7.03
C ARG A 375 -3.38 10.02 8.25
N HIS A 376 -3.13 9.38 9.38
CA HIS A 376 -2.55 10.06 10.53
C HIS A 376 -1.14 10.57 10.23
N ALA A 377 -0.32 9.76 9.55
CA ALA A 377 0.97 10.22 9.03
C ALA A 377 0.82 11.40 8.05
N GLU A 378 -0.21 11.36 7.20
CA GLU A 378 -0.56 12.46 6.30
C GLU A 378 -1.00 13.73 7.05
N PHE A 379 -1.78 13.61 8.14
CA PHE A 379 -2.14 14.74 9.02
C PHE A 379 -0.89 15.38 9.60
N GLY A 380 0.06 14.57 10.07
CA GLY A 380 1.38 15.00 10.51
C GLY A 380 2.11 15.81 9.44
N ALA A 381 2.26 15.24 8.25
CA ALA A 381 2.96 15.89 7.15
C ALA A 381 2.34 17.24 6.74
N ILE A 382 1.01 17.27 6.60
CA ILE A 382 0.27 18.49 6.23
C ILE A 382 0.45 19.55 7.31
N ARG A 383 0.21 19.19 8.59
CA ARG A 383 0.22 20.17 9.67
C ARG A 383 1.61 20.73 9.94
N LEU A 384 2.65 19.90 9.87
CA LEU A 384 4.04 20.38 9.98
C LEU A 384 4.36 21.43 8.92
N ARG A 385 3.98 21.18 7.66
CA ARG A 385 4.20 22.13 6.56
C ARG A 385 3.40 23.41 6.73
N GLU A 386 2.15 23.32 7.18
CA GLU A 386 1.34 24.51 7.52
C GLU A 386 1.98 25.36 8.63
N LEU A 387 2.74 24.74 9.54
CA LEU A 387 3.51 25.40 10.60
C LEU A 387 4.91 25.88 10.13
N GLY A 388 5.25 25.66 8.86
CA GLY A 388 6.54 26.05 8.27
C GLY A 388 7.69 25.10 8.60
N VAL A 389 7.40 23.84 8.91
CA VAL A 389 8.39 22.80 9.22
C VAL A 389 8.26 21.65 8.22
N GLU A 390 9.37 21.26 7.60
CA GLU A 390 9.37 20.07 6.75
C GLU A 390 9.44 18.79 7.60
N PRO A 391 8.62 17.76 7.29
CA PRO A 391 8.74 16.45 7.90
C PRO A 391 10.13 15.88 7.63
N SER A 392 10.88 15.64 8.71
CA SER A 392 12.30 15.28 8.64
C SER A 392 12.74 14.30 9.73
N ARG A 393 11.85 13.96 10.67
CA ARG A 393 12.17 13.14 11.85
C ARG A 393 11.24 11.94 11.95
N ILE A 394 11.83 10.77 12.21
CA ILE A 394 11.13 9.51 12.38
C ILE A 394 11.75 8.68 13.51
N ASN A 395 10.97 7.76 14.07
CA ASN A 395 11.38 6.77 15.04
C ASN A 395 10.64 5.45 14.79
N MET A 396 11.34 4.52 14.15
CA MET A 396 10.80 3.21 13.74
C MET A 396 11.04 2.11 14.77
N SER A 397 11.48 2.43 15.98
CA SER A 397 11.86 1.44 16.99
C SER A 397 10.74 0.46 17.33
N LEU A 398 9.49 0.95 17.47
CA LEU A 398 8.33 0.11 17.75
C LEU A 398 8.06 -0.90 16.62
N PHE A 399 8.19 -0.45 15.36
CA PHE A 399 8.08 -1.31 14.20
C PHE A 399 9.21 -2.35 14.15
N GLU A 400 10.47 -1.91 14.27
CA GLU A 400 11.65 -2.79 14.18
C GLU A 400 11.64 -3.89 15.25
N GLN A 401 11.17 -3.58 16.46
CA GLN A 401 11.05 -4.56 17.54
C GLN A 401 9.92 -5.58 17.33
N ALA A 402 8.89 -5.23 16.56
CA ALA A 402 7.68 -6.04 16.40
C ALA A 402 7.54 -6.75 15.05
N ARG A 403 8.22 -6.27 13.99
CA ARG A 403 8.00 -6.75 12.60
C ARG A 403 8.26 -8.24 12.37
N THR A 404 9.05 -8.88 13.24
CA THR A 404 9.38 -10.32 13.15
C THR A 404 8.54 -11.20 14.07
N MET A 405 7.65 -10.61 14.89
CA MET A 405 6.74 -11.38 15.74
C MET A 405 5.74 -12.17 14.88
N PRO A 406 5.07 -13.21 15.42
CA PRO A 406 3.93 -13.82 14.73
C PRO A 406 2.78 -12.84 14.50
N ILE A 407 1.90 -13.10 13.53
CA ILE A 407 0.80 -12.20 13.12
C ILE A 407 -0.08 -11.80 14.33
N VAL A 408 -0.50 -12.78 15.14
CA VAL A 408 -1.36 -12.53 16.31
C VAL A 408 -0.69 -11.62 17.34
N HIS A 409 0.63 -11.74 17.53
CA HIS A 409 1.42 -10.88 18.42
C HIS A 409 1.54 -9.46 17.88
N ARG A 410 1.75 -9.28 16.57
CA ARG A 410 1.80 -7.94 15.95
C ARG A 410 0.47 -7.21 16.12
N LEU A 411 -0.64 -7.89 15.84
CA LEU A 411 -1.99 -7.33 16.02
C LEU A 411 -2.29 -7.03 17.48
N CYS A 412 -1.95 -7.94 18.40
CA CYS A 412 -2.14 -7.75 19.83
C CYS A 412 -1.30 -6.58 20.35
N TYR A 413 -0.02 -6.52 19.97
CA TYR A 413 0.90 -5.46 20.37
C TYR A 413 0.40 -4.07 19.94
N LEU A 414 -0.01 -3.94 18.66
CA LEU A 414 -0.50 -2.67 18.14
C LEU A 414 -1.85 -2.31 18.77
N ALA A 415 -2.89 -3.09 18.49
CA ALA A 415 -4.27 -2.71 18.76
C ALA A 415 -4.69 -2.86 20.23
N LEU A 416 -4.09 -3.81 20.97
CA LEU A 416 -4.45 -4.06 22.38
C LEU A 416 -3.39 -3.57 23.36
N GLY A 417 -2.17 -3.31 22.90
CA GLY A 417 -1.09 -2.70 23.67
C GLY A 417 -1.00 -1.21 23.44
N LEU A 418 -0.48 -0.80 22.27
CA LEU A 418 -0.19 0.61 21.98
C LEU A 418 -1.46 1.48 21.98
N GLU A 419 -2.53 1.08 21.27
CA GLU A 419 -3.73 1.94 21.20
C GLU A 419 -4.39 2.10 22.56
N VAL A 420 -4.54 1.01 23.31
CA VAL A 420 -5.12 1.05 24.66
C VAL A 420 -4.29 1.95 25.58
N PHE A 421 -2.96 1.89 25.47
CA PHE A 421 -2.04 2.70 26.26
C PHE A 421 -2.13 4.20 25.92
N PHE A 422 -2.20 4.55 24.63
CA PHE A 422 -2.21 5.96 24.20
C PHE A 422 -3.60 6.61 24.21
N MET A 423 -4.67 5.81 24.20
CA MET A 423 -6.06 6.27 24.11
C MET A 423 -6.46 7.41 25.05
N PRO A 424 -6.10 7.42 26.36
CA PRO A 424 -6.49 8.50 27.27
C PRO A 424 -6.03 9.89 26.82
N ARG A 425 -4.90 9.97 26.10
CA ARG A 425 -4.28 11.23 25.66
C ARG A 425 -5.01 11.89 24.49
N LYS A 426 -5.74 11.10 23.70
CA LYS A 426 -6.38 11.54 22.44
C LYS A 426 -7.46 12.60 22.71
N SER A 427 -8.34 12.34 23.67
CA SER A 427 -9.39 13.30 24.07
C SER A 427 -8.85 14.59 24.71
N GLU A 428 -7.75 14.50 25.46
CA GLU A 428 -7.12 15.68 26.07
C GLU A 428 -6.49 16.59 25.02
N ARG A 429 -5.86 16.00 24.00
CA ARG A 429 -5.25 16.71 22.88
C ARG A 429 -6.27 17.49 22.07
N ALA A 430 -7.38 16.86 21.68
CA ALA A 430 -8.44 17.53 20.91
C ALA A 430 -9.03 18.73 21.68
N ARG A 431 -9.36 18.53 22.97
CA ARG A 431 -9.87 19.61 23.84
C ARG A 431 -8.87 20.73 24.06
N TYR A 432 -7.57 20.41 24.14
CA TYR A 432 -6.54 21.42 24.27
C TYR A 432 -6.54 22.36 23.06
N TYR A 433 -6.50 21.83 21.84
CA TYR A 433 -6.48 22.68 20.64
C TYR A 433 -7.77 23.49 20.46
N GLU A 434 -8.92 22.91 20.84
CA GLU A 434 -10.18 23.64 20.91
C GLU A 434 -10.08 24.87 21.83
N GLN A 435 -9.57 24.69 23.05
CA GLN A 435 -9.42 25.77 24.03
C GLN A 435 -8.41 26.83 23.59
N GLN A 436 -7.39 26.44 22.83
CA GLN A 436 -6.40 27.38 22.28
C GLN A 436 -6.88 28.07 20.99
N GLY A 437 -8.03 27.67 20.43
CA GLY A 437 -8.55 28.20 19.18
C GLY A 437 -7.80 27.73 17.93
N ASP A 438 -7.01 26.66 18.02
CA ASP A 438 -6.34 26.05 16.86
C ASP A 438 -7.25 25.00 16.21
N GLY A 439 -8.24 25.47 15.46
CA GLY A 439 -9.23 24.59 14.82
C GLY A 439 -8.64 23.58 13.84
N ARG A 440 -7.46 23.86 13.27
CA ARG A 440 -6.81 22.95 12.32
C ARG A 440 -6.19 21.75 13.03
N SER A 441 -5.46 21.99 14.11
CA SER A 441 -4.90 20.91 14.95
C SER A 441 -5.99 20.14 15.70
N GLN A 442 -7.06 20.84 16.11
CA GLN A 442 -8.25 20.22 16.71
C GLN A 442 -8.88 19.22 15.74
N LEU A 443 -9.16 19.61 14.50
CA LEU A 443 -9.80 18.75 13.51
C LEU A 443 -9.05 17.42 13.33
N PHE A 444 -7.73 17.48 13.13
CA PHE A 444 -6.93 16.26 12.97
C PHE A 444 -6.95 15.40 14.24
N SER A 445 -6.85 16.02 15.41
CA SER A 445 -6.86 15.28 16.68
C SER A 445 -8.21 14.66 17.03
N ASP A 446 -9.32 15.28 16.60
CA ASP A 446 -10.67 14.77 16.82
C ASP A 446 -11.00 13.59 15.90
N VAL A 447 -10.58 13.68 14.64
CA VAL A 447 -10.72 12.58 13.67
C VAL A 447 -9.92 11.36 14.12
N ASP A 448 -8.63 11.56 14.43
CA ASP A 448 -7.75 10.52 14.99
C ASP A 448 -8.40 9.84 16.22
N TRP A 449 -8.88 10.63 17.18
CA TRP A 449 -9.55 10.07 18.36
C TRP A 449 -10.78 9.22 18.02
N SER A 450 -11.57 9.60 17.02
CA SER A 450 -12.71 8.82 16.55
C SER A 450 -12.28 7.49 15.93
N GLU A 451 -11.13 7.45 15.27
CA GLU A 451 -10.62 6.29 14.52
C GLU A 451 -10.01 5.24 15.48
N GLU A 452 -9.32 5.69 16.53
CA GLU A 452 -8.67 4.79 17.52
C GLU A 452 -9.63 3.82 18.22
N ILE A 453 -10.91 4.19 18.37
CA ILE A 453 -11.92 3.31 18.96
C ILE A 453 -12.10 2.06 18.07
N ASN A 454 -12.07 2.24 16.75
CA ASN A 454 -12.20 1.15 15.81
C ASN A 454 -10.97 0.26 15.82
N HIS A 455 -9.77 0.82 15.97
CA HIS A 455 -8.51 0.06 16.04
C HIS A 455 -8.55 -0.99 17.16
N VAL A 456 -8.95 -0.57 18.37
CA VAL A 456 -9.10 -1.49 19.52
C VAL A 456 -10.19 -2.55 19.25
N ASN A 457 -11.29 -2.17 18.61
CA ASN A 457 -12.37 -3.11 18.29
C ASN A 457 -11.93 -4.16 17.25
N TYR A 458 -11.20 -3.75 16.21
CA TYR A 458 -10.61 -4.65 15.22
C TYR A 458 -9.60 -5.59 15.90
N GLY A 459 -8.70 -5.04 16.72
CA GLY A 459 -7.74 -5.83 17.50
C GLY A 459 -8.40 -6.89 18.35
N LYS A 460 -9.41 -6.51 19.15
CA LYS A 460 -10.16 -7.45 20.01
C LYS A 460 -10.81 -8.55 19.18
N ARG A 461 -11.48 -8.20 18.08
CA ARG A 461 -12.17 -9.16 17.24
C ARG A 461 -11.21 -10.18 16.65
N TRP A 462 -10.14 -9.71 16.01
CA TRP A 462 -9.27 -10.57 15.21
C TRP A 462 -8.25 -11.34 16.04
N VAL A 463 -7.75 -10.76 17.14
CA VAL A 463 -6.92 -11.52 18.10
C VAL A 463 -7.75 -12.63 18.73
N ASN A 464 -8.97 -12.35 19.18
CA ASN A 464 -9.83 -13.41 19.74
C ASN A 464 -10.17 -14.48 18.71
N HIS A 465 -10.47 -14.11 17.46
CA HIS A 465 -10.75 -15.06 16.40
C HIS A 465 -9.55 -15.98 16.13
N MET A 466 -8.34 -15.43 16.07
CA MET A 466 -7.10 -16.21 15.89
C MET A 466 -6.80 -17.14 17.08
N LEU A 467 -7.41 -16.91 18.24
CA LEU A 467 -7.26 -17.71 19.45
C LEU A 467 -8.44 -18.67 19.72
N GLU A 468 -9.48 -18.72 18.86
CA GLU A 468 -10.67 -19.55 19.10
C GLU A 468 -10.34 -21.04 19.34
N ASP A 469 -9.32 -21.55 18.66
CA ASP A 469 -8.81 -22.92 18.77
C ASP A 469 -7.40 -22.97 19.41
N ASP A 470 -6.97 -21.90 20.08
CA ASP A 470 -5.69 -21.81 20.78
C ASP A 470 -5.90 -21.91 22.30
N ALA A 471 -4.99 -22.61 23.00
CA ALA A 471 -5.06 -22.72 24.46
C ALA A 471 -4.65 -21.42 25.17
N ARG A 472 -3.94 -20.52 24.47
CA ARG A 472 -3.47 -19.24 24.98
C ARG A 472 -4.60 -18.22 25.02
N THR A 473 -4.59 -17.42 26.07
CA THR A 473 -5.45 -16.25 26.25
C THR A 473 -4.81 -15.01 25.63
N VAL A 474 -5.58 -13.92 25.48
CA VAL A 474 -5.03 -12.61 25.10
C VAL A 474 -3.91 -12.19 26.05
N GLN A 475 -4.05 -12.45 27.36
CA GLN A 475 -3.02 -12.13 28.34
C GLN A 475 -1.73 -12.90 28.09
N ASP A 476 -1.81 -14.19 27.75
CA ASP A 476 -0.63 -14.98 27.40
C ASP A 476 0.09 -14.39 26.17
N ILE A 477 -0.67 -13.96 25.15
CA ILE A 477 -0.10 -13.28 23.98
C ILE A 477 0.57 -11.95 24.38
N GLN A 478 -0.04 -11.16 25.28
CA GLN A 478 0.55 -9.92 25.79
C GLN A 478 1.86 -10.17 26.57
N GLU A 479 1.92 -11.23 27.35
CA GLU A 479 3.13 -11.65 28.07
C GLU A 479 4.23 -12.12 27.09
N GLU A 480 3.86 -12.88 26.05
CA GLU A 480 4.77 -13.30 24.98
C GLU A 480 5.30 -12.10 24.19
N VAL A 481 4.47 -11.09 23.88
CA VAL A 481 4.89 -9.82 23.25
C VAL A 481 6.00 -9.16 24.09
N GLN A 482 5.85 -9.11 25.41
CA GLN A 482 6.87 -8.54 26.29
C GLN A 482 8.20 -9.33 26.25
N VAL A 483 8.14 -10.64 26.06
CA VAL A 483 9.35 -11.46 25.85
C VAL A 483 10.03 -11.11 24.52
N TYR A 484 9.27 -10.91 23.44
CA TYR A 484 9.82 -10.48 22.16
C TYR A 484 10.48 -9.10 22.25
N LEU A 485 9.82 -8.13 22.88
CA LEU A 485 10.37 -6.78 23.05
C LEU A 485 11.69 -6.79 23.84
N LYS A 486 11.77 -7.56 24.95
CA LYS A 486 13.01 -7.73 25.72
C LYS A 486 14.15 -8.32 24.88
N LYS A 487 13.86 -9.32 24.03
CA LYS A 487 14.86 -9.91 23.14
C LYS A 487 15.35 -8.91 22.10
N ALA A 488 14.45 -8.13 21.52
CA ALA A 488 14.80 -7.08 20.55
C ALA A 488 15.69 -6.00 21.18
N SER A 489 15.38 -5.56 22.41
CA SER A 489 16.22 -4.59 23.15
C SER A 489 17.62 -5.14 23.48
N ALA A 490 17.73 -6.43 23.82
CA ALA A 490 19.02 -7.08 24.08
C ALA A 490 19.88 -7.24 22.82
N ALA A 491 19.26 -7.55 21.67
CA ALA A 491 19.97 -7.65 20.40
C ALA A 491 20.52 -6.29 19.92
N GLY A 492 19.81 -5.19 20.19
CA GLY A 492 20.27 -3.83 19.89
C GLY A 492 21.46 -3.37 20.74
N THR A 493 21.57 -3.82 21.99
CA THR A 493 22.70 -3.50 22.87
C THR A 493 23.98 -4.25 22.48
N ASP A 494 23.88 -5.48 21.98
CA ASP A 494 25.03 -6.29 21.55
C ASP A 494 25.67 -5.79 20.24
N GLN A 495 24.88 -5.27 19.29
CA GLN A 495 25.40 -4.64 18.07
C GLN A 495 26.13 -3.32 18.37
N THR A 496 25.68 -2.56 19.37
CA THR A 496 26.30 -1.30 19.79
C THR A 496 27.67 -1.52 20.47
N LEU A 497 27.83 -2.65 21.19
CA LEU A 497 29.08 -3.03 21.84
C LEU A 497 30.19 -3.49 20.87
N GLN A 498 29.85 -3.97 19.67
CA GLN A 498 30.85 -4.34 18.65
C GLN A 498 31.37 -3.14 17.83
N THR A 499 30.64 -2.01 17.80
CA THR A 499 31.03 -0.82 17.02
C THR A 499 31.53 0.36 17.86
N GLY A 500 31.65 0.23 19.18
CA GLY A 500 31.97 1.37 20.05
C GLY A 500 32.73 1.03 21.33
N GLN A 501 33.99 0.59 21.23
CA GLN A 501 34.94 0.87 22.31
C GLN A 501 35.35 2.35 22.21
N HIS A 502 34.54 3.24 22.80
CA HIS A 502 34.92 4.51 23.44
C HIS A 502 33.68 5.41 23.59
N ALA A 503 32.85 5.14 24.61
CA ALA A 503 32.15 6.17 25.39
C ALA A 503 31.52 5.52 26.61
N GLN A 504 31.90 5.99 27.80
CA GLN A 504 31.35 5.56 29.08
C GLN A 504 29.92 6.12 29.25
N THR A 505 29.00 5.20 29.50
CA THR A 505 27.86 5.26 30.44
C THR A 505 27.21 6.62 30.72
N GLU A 506 26.01 6.83 30.17
CA GLU A 506 24.87 7.31 30.95
C GLU A 506 23.64 6.46 30.60
N ASP A 507 23.04 5.90 31.65
CA ASP A 507 21.85 5.06 31.65
C ASP A 507 20.61 5.93 31.36
N SER A 508 20.17 5.95 30.10
CA SER A 508 18.83 6.39 29.73
C SER A 508 17.97 5.17 29.43
N GLY A 509 17.60 4.44 30.49
CA GLY A 509 16.55 3.43 30.44
C GLY A 509 15.24 4.02 29.94
N GLY A 510 15.03 3.94 28.61
CA GLY A 510 13.73 4.11 27.99
C GLY A 510 12.81 3.05 28.55
N ARG A 511 11.93 3.45 29.49
CA ARG A 511 10.89 2.56 30.01
C ARG A 511 10.04 2.10 28.84
N LEU A 512 10.09 0.80 28.56
CA LEU A 512 9.07 0.09 27.80
C LEU A 512 7.71 0.52 28.34
N ALA A 513 6.77 0.88 27.46
CA ALA A 513 5.41 1.25 27.86
C ALA A 513 4.86 0.17 28.80
N PRO A 514 4.56 0.50 30.08
CA PRO A 514 3.93 -0.47 30.96
C PRO A 514 2.48 -0.68 30.51
N TRP A 515 2.05 -1.93 30.50
CA TRP A 515 0.63 -2.31 30.43
C TRP A 515 -0.18 -1.64 31.55
#